data_AF-A0A957YXH0-F1
#
_entry.id   AF-A0A957YXH0-F1
#
_cell.length_a   1.000
_cell.length_b   1.000
_cell.length_c   1.000
_cell.angle_alpha   90.00
_cell.angle_beta   90.00
_cell.angle_gamma   90.00
#
_symmetry.space_group_name_H-M   'P 1'
#
loop_
_entity.id
_entity.type
_entity.pdbx_description
1 polymer ?
#
loop_
_entity_poly.entity_id
_entity_poly.type
_entity_poly.pdbx_seq_one_letter_code
_entity_poly.pdbx_strand_id
1 'polypeptide(L)'
;MAEQSGRSILADVKGKRLAVEELAEQAVALAADLLTAAQAQQTETEKRQAAKIGGMMGDPMGKVMTMALSDQAFRSHDPSRINDQIRHLIEGYGVPSYFADWEQVALELGTRIG
;
A
#
# COMPACT_ATOMS: atom_id res chain seq x y z
N MET A 1 2.78 -25.50 -7.72
CA MET A 1 4.21 -25.87 -7.57
C MET A 1 4.91 -25.04 -6.49
N ALA A 2 4.85 -23.70 -6.52
CA ALA A 2 5.49 -22.84 -5.49
C ALA A 2 5.02 -23.11 -4.04
N GLU A 3 3.71 -23.35 -3.82
CA GLU A 3 3.17 -23.61 -2.47
C GLU A 3 3.63 -24.95 -1.87
N GLN A 4 3.94 -25.95 -2.70
CA GLN A 4 4.47 -27.24 -2.25
C GLN A 4 5.97 -27.16 -1.93
N SER A 5 6.72 -26.33 -2.66
CA SER A 5 8.15 -26.08 -2.41
C SER A 5 8.37 -25.39 -1.07
N GLY A 6 7.65 -24.31 -0.78
CA GLY A 6 7.76 -23.61 0.51
C GLY A 6 7.37 -24.45 1.72
N ARG A 7 6.36 -25.34 1.59
CA ARG A 7 6.01 -26.32 2.63
C ARG A 7 7.13 -27.34 2.87
N SER A 8 7.88 -27.72 1.83
CA SER A 8 9.05 -28.58 1.96
C SER A 8 10.16 -27.91 2.76
N ILE A 9 10.49 -26.65 2.43
CA ILE A 9 11.52 -25.87 3.16
C ILE A 9 11.19 -25.79 4.66
N LEU A 10 9.93 -25.48 4.99
CA LEU A 10 9.49 -25.42 6.39
C LEU A 10 9.56 -26.78 7.10
N ALA A 11 9.21 -27.86 6.42
CA ALA A 11 9.32 -29.21 6.97
C ALA A 11 10.78 -29.61 7.20
N ASP A 12 11.67 -29.24 6.29
CA ASP A 12 13.09 -29.56 6.35
C ASP A 12 13.83 -28.78 7.44
N VAL A 13 13.43 -27.55 7.74
CA VAL A 13 14.06 -26.71 8.77
C VAL A 13 13.49 -26.99 10.17
N LYS A 14 12.26 -27.50 10.27
CA LYS A 14 11.55 -27.68 11.55
C LYS A 14 12.35 -28.54 12.53
N GLY A 15 12.67 -27.95 13.69
CA GLY A 15 13.37 -28.64 14.78
C GLY A 15 14.88 -28.79 14.60
N LYS A 16 15.45 -28.29 13.50
CA LYS A 16 16.90 -28.25 13.31
C LYS A 16 17.49 -26.97 13.91
N ARG A 17 18.67 -27.07 14.52
CA ARG A 17 19.52 -25.91 14.80
C ARG A 17 20.46 -25.72 13.63
N LEU A 18 20.13 -24.74 12.79
CA LEU A 18 20.96 -24.34 11.66
C LEU A 18 21.91 -23.22 12.10
N ALA A 19 23.03 -23.08 11.39
CA ALA A 19 23.83 -21.87 11.47
C ALA A 19 23.00 -20.66 10.98
N VAL A 20 23.36 -19.45 11.39
CA VAL A 20 22.60 -18.24 11.04
C VAL A 20 22.56 -18.04 9.53
N GLU A 21 23.66 -18.33 8.86
CA GLU A 21 23.82 -18.21 7.42
C GLU A 21 22.89 -19.18 6.68
N GLU A 22 22.86 -20.45 7.10
CA GLU A 22 21.99 -21.47 6.51
C GLU A 22 20.50 -21.17 6.78
N LEU A 23 20.17 -20.63 7.95
CA LEU A 23 18.81 -20.17 8.25
C LEU A 23 18.40 -18.98 7.36
N ALA A 24 19.31 -18.04 7.12
CA ALA A 24 19.06 -16.90 6.24
C ALA A 24 18.81 -17.35 4.80
N GLU A 25 19.60 -18.30 4.29
CA GLU A 25 19.39 -18.88 2.95
C GLU A 25 18.02 -19.54 2.81
N GLN A 26 17.63 -20.37 3.79
CA GLN A 26 16.32 -21.02 3.80
C GLN A 26 15.17 -20.00 3.91
N ALA A 27 15.35 -18.94 4.69
CA ALA A 27 14.36 -17.87 4.83
C ALA A 27 14.17 -17.09 3.52
N VAL A 28 15.28 -16.78 2.82
CA VAL A 28 15.23 -16.11 1.50
C VAL A 28 14.56 -17.01 0.47
N ALA A 29 14.90 -18.31 0.43
CA ALA A 29 14.26 -19.27 -0.47
C ALA A 29 12.75 -19.38 -0.23
N LEU A 30 12.33 -19.48 1.04
CA LEU A 30 10.92 -19.50 1.39
C LEU A 30 10.21 -18.20 1.01
N ALA A 31 10.83 -17.04 1.24
CA ALA A 31 10.27 -15.75 0.87
C ALA A 31 10.06 -15.63 -0.65
N ALA A 32 11.00 -16.13 -1.45
CA ALA A 32 10.89 -16.15 -2.91
C ALA A 32 9.72 -17.04 -3.39
N ASP A 33 9.55 -18.22 -2.79
CA ASP A 33 8.44 -19.13 -3.09
C ASP A 33 7.08 -18.51 -2.72
N LEU A 34 6.98 -17.87 -1.55
CA LEU A 34 5.79 -17.17 -1.10
C LEU A 34 5.43 -16.01 -2.03
N LEU A 35 6.42 -15.21 -2.44
CA LEU A 35 6.21 -14.10 -3.37
C LEU A 35 5.70 -14.59 -4.72
N THR A 36 6.29 -15.67 -5.25
CA THR A 36 5.87 -16.27 -6.51
C THR A 36 4.43 -16.78 -6.43
N ALA A 37 4.08 -17.47 -5.34
CA ALA A 37 2.72 -17.96 -5.12
C ALA A 37 1.70 -16.82 -4.98
N ALA A 38 2.05 -15.77 -4.24
CA ALA A 38 1.21 -14.59 -4.06
C ALA A 38 0.97 -13.86 -5.39
N GLN A 39 2.02 -13.64 -6.19
CA GLN A 39 1.91 -13.00 -7.50
C GLN A 39 1.05 -13.81 -8.49
N ALA A 40 1.12 -15.14 -8.43
CA ALA A 40 0.31 -16.00 -9.29
C ALA A 40 -1.20 -15.94 -8.96
N GLN A 41 -1.56 -15.55 -7.74
CA GLN A 41 -2.95 -15.43 -7.27
C GLN A 41 -3.44 -13.97 -7.21
N GLN A 42 -2.56 -13.01 -7.41
CA GLN A 42 -2.88 -11.59 -7.30
C GLN A 42 -3.84 -11.16 -8.41
N THR A 43 -4.94 -10.52 -8.00
CA THR A 43 -5.89 -9.92 -8.93
C THR A 43 -5.39 -8.57 -9.46
N GLU A 44 -5.91 -8.13 -10.60
CA GLU A 44 -5.59 -6.81 -11.16
C GLU A 44 -5.94 -5.66 -10.19
N THR A 45 -7.01 -5.81 -9.41
CA THR A 45 -7.40 -4.81 -8.40
C THR A 45 -6.36 -4.72 -7.29
N GLU A 46 -5.93 -5.85 -6.74
CA GLU A 46 -4.89 -5.90 -5.71
C GLU A 46 -3.56 -5.37 -6.23
N LYS A 47 -3.22 -5.65 -7.49
CA LYS A 47 -2.01 -5.11 -8.14
C LYS A 47 -2.03 -3.59 -8.21
N ARG A 48 -3.16 -2.99 -8.58
CA ARG A 48 -3.35 -1.53 -8.60
C ARG A 48 -3.28 -0.93 -7.19
N GLN A 49 -3.89 -1.58 -6.20
CA GLN A 49 -3.83 -1.14 -4.80
C GLN A 49 -2.40 -1.19 -4.26
N ALA A 50 -1.66 -2.27 -4.53
CA ALA A 50 -0.26 -2.40 -4.14
C ALA A 50 0.62 -1.32 -4.80
N ALA A 51 0.41 -1.03 -6.08
CA ALA A 51 1.11 0.06 -6.77
C ALA A 51 0.81 1.43 -6.15
N LYS A 52 -0.44 1.68 -5.75
CA LYS A 52 -0.84 2.91 -5.05
C LYS A 52 -0.15 3.06 -3.68
N ILE A 53 -0.10 1.98 -2.90
CA ILE A 53 0.63 1.95 -1.61
C ILE A 53 2.13 2.18 -1.84
N GLY A 54 2.72 1.54 -2.86
CA GLY A 54 4.11 1.75 -3.23
C GLY A 54 4.42 3.20 -3.63
N GLY A 55 3.54 3.81 -4.44
CA GLY A 55 3.64 5.23 -4.79
C GLY A 55 3.54 6.15 -3.57
N MET A 56 2.62 5.87 -2.66
CA MET A 56 2.50 6.58 -1.38
C MET A 56 3.77 6.47 -0.53
N MET A 57 4.41 5.30 -0.46
CA MET A 57 5.68 5.15 0.27
C MET A 57 6.77 6.09 -0.27
N GLY A 58 6.79 6.32 -1.59
CA GLY A 58 7.68 7.25 -2.29
C GLY A 58 7.29 8.73 -2.23
N ASP A 59 6.12 9.07 -1.69
CA ASP A 59 5.60 10.44 -1.59
C ASP A 59 5.48 10.88 -0.11
N PRO A 60 6.50 11.55 0.46
CA PRO A 60 6.47 12.03 1.84
C PRO A 60 5.28 12.96 2.16
N MET A 61 4.92 13.86 1.25
CA MET A 61 3.83 14.82 1.47
C MET A 61 2.47 14.16 1.30
N GLY A 62 2.31 13.29 0.29
CA GLY A 62 1.09 12.51 0.12
C GLY A 62 0.80 11.56 1.28
N LYS A 63 1.82 11.02 1.96
CA LYS A 63 1.63 10.28 3.23
C LYS A 63 1.02 11.15 4.32
N VAL A 64 1.57 12.34 4.53
CA VAL A 64 1.06 13.28 5.55
C VAL A 64 -0.37 13.70 5.20
N MET A 65 -0.62 14.01 3.93
CA MET A 65 -1.96 14.34 3.47
C MET A 65 -2.96 13.20 3.68
N THR A 66 -2.61 11.95 3.36
CA THR A 66 -3.50 10.80 3.59
C THR A 66 -3.88 10.65 5.05
N MET A 67 -2.90 10.78 5.94
CA MET A 67 -3.14 10.73 7.38
C MET A 67 -4.05 11.89 7.82
N ALA A 68 -3.81 13.10 7.32
CA ALA A 68 -4.61 14.28 7.63
C ALA A 68 -6.03 14.17 7.06
N LEU A 69 -6.22 13.62 5.86
CA LEU A 69 -7.55 13.34 5.30
C LEU A 69 -8.35 12.39 6.20
N SER A 70 -7.72 11.29 6.63
CA SER A 70 -8.37 10.33 7.52
C SER A 70 -8.71 10.94 8.89
N ASP A 71 -7.80 11.73 9.46
CA ASP A 71 -7.97 12.23 10.83
C ASP A 71 -8.81 13.51 10.92
N GLN A 72 -8.77 14.36 9.90
CA GLN A 72 -9.41 15.68 9.89
C GLN A 72 -10.64 15.73 9.00
N ALA A 73 -10.55 15.26 7.75
CA ALA A 73 -11.67 15.35 6.81
C ALA A 73 -12.75 14.31 7.15
N PHE A 74 -12.39 13.03 7.28
CA PHE A 74 -13.35 11.95 7.48
C PHE A 74 -13.82 11.75 8.93
N ARG A 75 -13.39 12.62 9.86
CA ARG A 75 -13.91 12.63 11.24
C ARG A 75 -15.30 13.26 11.32
N SER A 76 -15.64 14.16 10.39
CA SER A 76 -16.95 14.78 10.30
C SER A 76 -17.90 13.91 9.47
N HIS A 77 -19.19 13.90 9.81
CA HIS A 77 -20.25 13.32 8.97
C HIS A 77 -20.97 14.38 8.13
N ASP A 78 -20.67 15.67 8.33
CA ASP A 78 -21.21 16.79 7.54
C ASP A 78 -20.41 16.94 6.23
N PRO A 79 -21.04 16.74 5.06
CA PRO A 79 -20.38 16.84 3.76
C PRO A 79 -19.73 18.19 3.46
N SER A 80 -20.32 19.30 3.95
CA SER A 80 -19.79 20.64 3.70
C SER A 80 -18.46 20.82 4.44
N ARG A 81 -18.42 20.40 5.71
CA ARG A 81 -17.22 20.36 6.53
C ARG A 81 -16.13 19.46 5.96
N ILE A 82 -16.51 18.29 5.45
CA ILE A 82 -15.56 17.37 4.80
C ILE A 82 -14.92 18.06 3.58
N ASN A 83 -15.72 18.71 2.73
CA ASN A 83 -15.22 19.37 1.53
C ASN A 83 -14.27 20.54 1.85
N ASP A 84 -14.64 21.40 2.81
CA ASP A 84 -13.79 22.49 3.28
C ASP A 84 -12.42 21.97 3.77
N GLN A 85 -12.44 20.88 4.53
CA GLN A 85 -11.22 20.27 5.06
C GLN A 85 -10.38 19.63 3.96
N ILE A 86 -10.99 18.94 2.99
CA ILE A 86 -10.27 18.37 1.84
C ILE A 86 -9.58 19.47 1.05
N ARG A 87 -10.26 20.60 0.79
CA ARG A 87 -9.68 21.75 0.09
C ARG A 87 -8.49 22.32 0.84
N HIS A 88 -8.65 22.57 2.14
CA HIS A 88 -7.58 23.09 2.97
C HIS A 88 -6.33 22.18 2.95
N LEU A 89 -6.53 20.85 2.96
CA LEU A 89 -5.44 19.89 2.87
C LEU A 89 -4.78 19.88 1.49
N ILE A 90 -5.56 19.99 0.40
CA ILE A 90 -5.00 20.09 -0.96
C ILE A 90 -4.19 21.37 -1.13
N GLU A 91 -4.67 22.51 -0.62
CA GLU A 91 -3.92 23.77 -0.65
C GLU A 91 -2.59 23.68 0.11
N GLY A 92 -2.57 22.96 1.24
CA GLY A 92 -1.38 22.83 2.08
C GLY A 92 -0.37 21.78 1.61
N TYR A 93 -0.84 20.65 1.07
CA TYR A 93 0.01 19.48 0.75
C TYR A 93 0.09 19.15 -0.74
N GLY A 94 -0.73 19.78 -1.58
CA GLY A 94 -0.87 19.46 -3.00
C GLY A 94 -1.76 18.25 -3.25
N VAL A 95 -1.87 17.82 -4.50
CA VAL A 95 -2.56 16.57 -4.87
C VAL A 95 -1.53 15.42 -4.90
N PRO A 96 -1.74 14.32 -4.16
CA PRO A 96 -0.77 13.23 -4.09
C PRO A 96 -0.58 12.51 -5.43
N SER A 97 0.68 12.25 -5.78
CA SER A 97 1.03 11.76 -7.12
C SER A 97 0.71 10.28 -7.35
N TYR A 98 0.41 9.52 -6.29
CA TYR A 98 0.01 8.10 -6.39
C TYR A 98 -1.49 7.91 -6.63
N PHE A 99 -2.29 8.98 -6.59
CA PHE A 99 -3.67 8.92 -7.07
C PHE A 99 -3.68 8.72 -8.59
N ALA A 100 -4.65 7.95 -9.09
CA ALA A 100 -4.87 7.84 -10.53
C ALA A 100 -5.26 9.20 -11.11
N ASP A 101 -4.95 9.45 -12.38
CA ASP A 101 -5.18 10.76 -13.01
C ASP A 101 -6.63 11.26 -12.87
N TRP A 102 -7.61 10.35 -12.93
CA TRP A 102 -9.01 10.70 -12.74
C TRP A 102 -9.35 11.10 -11.29
N GLU A 103 -8.67 10.52 -10.30
CA GLU A 103 -8.81 10.88 -8.88
C GLU A 103 -8.24 12.28 -8.62
N GLN A 104 -7.10 12.59 -9.26
CA GLN A 104 -6.49 13.92 -9.18
C GLN A 104 -7.40 14.99 -9.79
N VAL A 105 -7.93 14.72 -10.99
CA VAL A 105 -8.88 15.62 -11.66
C VAL A 105 -10.17 15.80 -10.85
N ALA A 106 -10.69 14.74 -10.23
CA ALA A 106 -11.87 14.83 -9.37
C ALA A 106 -11.61 15.72 -8.14
N LEU A 107 -10.44 15.60 -7.50
CA LEU A 107 -10.03 16.45 -6.38
C LEU A 107 -9.86 17.92 -6.80
N GLU A 108 -9.20 18.16 -7.94
CA GLU A 108 -9.04 19.51 -8.48
C GLU A 108 -10.38 20.16 -8.85
N LEU A 109 -11.33 19.41 -9.40
CA LEU A 109 -12.66 19.93 -9.70
C LEU A 109 -13.48 20.18 -8.43
N GLY A 110 -13.40 19.28 -7.44
CA GLY A 110 -14.07 19.45 -6.15
C GLY A 110 -13.63 20.73 -5.42
N THR A 111 -12.35 21.07 -5.48
CA THR A 111 -11.80 22.30 -4.91
C THR A 111 -12.14 23.58 -5.69
N ARG A 112 -12.72 23.49 -6.89
CA ARG A 112 -13.16 24.66 -7.68
C ARG A 112 -14.66 24.92 -7.63
N ILE A 113 -15.45 23.87 -7.38
CA ILE A 113 -16.92 23.91 -7.52
C ILE A 113 -17.63 24.03 -6.16
N GLY A 114 -16.98 23.62 -5.07
CA GLY A 114 -17.49 23.82 -3.71
C GLY A 114 -17.09 25.15 -3.10
#